data_AF-A0A091VST1-F1
#
_entry.id   AF-A0A091VST1-F1
#
_cell.length_a   1.000
_cell.length_b   1.000
_cell.length_c   1.000
_cell.angle_alpha   90.00
_cell.angle_beta   90.00
_cell.angle_gamma   90.00
#
_symmetry.space_group_name_H-M   'P 1'
#
loop_
_entity.id
_entity.type
_entity.pdbx_description
1 polymer ?
#
loop_
_entity_poly.entity_id
_entity_poly.type
_entity_poly.pdbx_seq_one_letter_code
_entity_poly.pdbx_strand_id
1 'polypeptide(L)'
;FQALLEFTRTARVLIGQENVTSLLETADFFQFDRVKLLCEKFLERELHVSNCLGLMTYSQQFAFIELYVSAMNVALTHWGDVICQEEFKALPKEMLMQLLKSDDLFVSREDVVFDSIMRWIMEDPATREEDFLDLVGEVRVTFLSLSFLDILVKRSKRPGETDTFSRLIKKLDSCPPPSWQNMELCPYASRSYDTLYVLGGKHDKEQQELFLFQPKTGTWQACSPLQRRNLTQYAVAAVGSFLFVTGGYFRDEFVWYSVDWVLIYNCLDNSWLEGPAMKKSRNSHCAVGAGLYLYVLGGNTDEGIIPAVERMALTESEWESMSPMAQPVERGDAVSVGTRIYVVCGLDENGHVYDGVQRLNTETDSWDVISFSPLPRYDLCITSLNGALYTIGGGAFRFDVETDEWTQVDEECLAQKFFMGCSTVNGQIYLLGQRKGNGALPVVVLFDPYIDVCQVIDYKLPCPLPIHGCVSVRRFDT
;
A
#
# COMPACT_ATOMS: atom_id res chain seq x y z
N PHE A 1 9.27 -7.09 34.66
CA PHE A 1 10.50 -6.56 35.29
C PHE A 1 11.71 -7.51 35.19
N GLN A 2 11.63 -8.78 35.60
CA GLN A 2 12.78 -9.71 35.51
C GLN A 2 13.37 -9.81 34.08
N ALA A 3 12.52 -9.89 33.06
CA ALA A 3 12.96 -9.88 31.65
C ALA A 3 13.75 -8.61 31.26
N LEU A 4 13.42 -7.44 31.81
CA LEU A 4 14.16 -6.20 31.56
C LEU A 4 15.52 -6.18 32.28
N LEU A 5 15.59 -6.73 33.49
CA LEU A 5 16.86 -6.91 34.19
C LEU A 5 17.78 -7.88 33.43
N GLU A 6 17.24 -8.97 32.91
CA GLU A 6 17.99 -9.87 32.05
C GLU A 6 18.45 -9.19 30.76
N PHE A 7 17.59 -8.36 30.15
CA PHE A 7 17.96 -7.55 28.99
C PHE A 7 19.16 -6.64 29.29
N THR A 8 19.23 -5.98 30.45
CA THR A 8 20.43 -5.18 30.81
C THR A 8 21.73 -5.99 30.88
N ARG A 9 21.62 -7.32 31.07
CA ARG A 9 22.78 -8.22 31.17
C ARG A 9 23.13 -8.90 29.85
N THR A 10 22.12 -9.20 29.01
CA THR A 10 22.29 -10.04 27.82
C THR A 10 22.03 -9.31 26.51
N ALA A 11 21.47 -8.09 26.56
CA ALA A 11 20.92 -7.35 25.42
C ALA A 11 19.88 -8.14 24.61
N ARG A 12 19.24 -9.15 25.22
CA ARG A 12 18.22 -10.00 24.60
C ARG A 12 16.97 -10.03 25.46
N VAL A 13 15.82 -10.04 24.80
CA VAL A 13 14.50 -10.15 25.44
C VAL A 13 13.64 -11.11 24.64
N LEU A 14 12.95 -12.01 25.33
CA LEU A 14 12.00 -12.93 24.71
C LEU A 14 10.60 -12.31 24.80
N ILE A 15 10.04 -11.98 23.64
CA ILE A 15 8.72 -11.37 23.49
C ILE A 15 7.78 -12.46 22.96
N GLY A 16 6.61 -12.57 23.56
CA GLY A 16 5.53 -13.45 23.11
C GLY A 16 4.17 -12.86 23.45
N GLN A 17 3.11 -13.45 22.90
CA GLN A 17 1.74 -12.94 23.04
C GLN A 17 1.30 -12.78 24.51
N GLU A 18 1.75 -13.66 25.41
CA GLU A 18 1.37 -13.61 26.82
C GLU A 18 2.06 -12.49 27.63
N ASN A 19 3.24 -12.03 27.19
CA ASN A 19 4.04 -11.09 27.97
C ASN A 19 4.16 -9.70 27.34
N VAL A 20 3.87 -9.54 26.04
CA VAL A 20 4.19 -8.35 25.26
C VAL A 20 3.58 -7.07 25.82
N THR A 21 2.31 -7.07 26.22
CA THR A 21 1.63 -5.88 26.75
C THR A 21 2.24 -5.44 28.08
N SER A 22 2.35 -6.38 29.04
CA SER A 22 2.99 -6.11 30.33
C SER A 22 4.45 -5.67 30.20
N LEU A 23 5.17 -6.23 29.22
CA LEU A 23 6.56 -5.89 28.94
C LEU A 23 6.66 -4.50 28.32
N LEU A 24 5.78 -4.16 27.38
CA LEU A 24 5.70 -2.87 26.72
C LEU A 24 5.39 -1.76 27.73
N GLU A 25 4.36 -1.93 28.57
CA GLU A 25 4.02 -0.99 29.64
C GLU A 25 5.17 -0.79 30.62
N THR A 26 5.82 -1.89 31.03
CA THR A 26 6.97 -1.82 31.95
C THR A 26 8.17 -1.15 31.27
N ALA A 27 8.42 -1.45 29.99
CA ALA A 27 9.52 -0.86 29.23
C ALA A 27 9.32 0.65 29.04
N ASP A 28 8.10 1.08 28.71
CA ASP A 28 7.75 2.50 28.61
C ASP A 28 7.91 3.21 29.96
N PHE A 29 7.38 2.62 31.04
CA PHE A 29 7.49 3.20 32.38
C PHE A 29 8.95 3.41 32.83
N PHE A 30 9.83 2.44 32.56
CA PHE A 30 11.25 2.51 32.91
C PHE A 30 12.14 3.09 31.79
N GLN A 31 11.56 3.57 30.68
CA GLN A 31 12.27 4.20 29.56
C GLN A 31 13.31 3.27 28.89
N PHE A 32 12.95 1.99 28.71
CA PHE A 32 13.71 1.03 27.90
C PHE A 32 13.27 1.14 26.43
N ASP A 33 13.67 2.21 25.75
CA ASP A 33 13.22 2.55 24.39
C ASP A 33 13.40 1.42 23.38
N ARG A 34 14.53 0.70 23.44
CA ARG A 34 14.77 -0.43 22.53
C ARG A 34 13.80 -1.59 22.77
N VAL A 35 13.47 -1.90 24.03
CA VAL A 35 12.51 -2.98 24.34
C VAL A 35 11.11 -2.54 23.99
N LYS A 36 10.75 -1.28 24.26
CA LYS A 36 9.48 -0.68 23.83
C LYS A 36 9.29 -0.84 22.31
N LEU A 37 10.27 -0.41 21.51
CA LEU A 37 10.24 -0.54 20.06
C LEU A 37 10.08 -2.00 19.59
N LEU A 38 10.83 -2.94 20.20
CA LEU A 38 10.71 -4.36 19.86
C LEU A 38 9.31 -4.92 20.17
N CYS A 39 8.69 -4.50 21.28
CA CYS A 39 7.33 -4.88 21.64
C CYS A 39 6.29 -4.25 20.70
N GLU A 40 6.43 -2.98 20.34
CA GLU A 40 5.55 -2.32 19.36
C GLU A 40 5.61 -3.04 18.00
N LYS A 41 6.81 -3.34 17.49
CA LYS A 41 6.96 -4.11 16.24
C LYS A 41 6.49 -5.55 16.34
N PHE A 42 6.56 -6.16 17.52
CA PHE A 42 5.92 -7.46 17.74
C PHE A 42 4.40 -7.36 17.62
N LEU A 43 3.78 -6.34 18.20
CA LEU A 43 2.32 -6.13 18.08
C LEU A 43 1.91 -5.77 16.64
N GLU A 44 2.70 -4.98 15.92
CA GLU A 44 2.47 -4.69 14.49
C GLU A 44 2.51 -5.94 13.62
N ARG A 45 3.37 -6.91 13.94
CA ARG A 45 3.45 -8.21 13.25
C ARG A 45 2.21 -9.07 13.46
N GLU A 46 1.63 -9.01 14.65
CA GLU A 46 0.46 -9.79 15.06
C GLU A 46 -0.86 -9.03 14.82
N LEU A 47 -0.83 -7.90 14.09
CA LEU A 47 -2.03 -7.18 13.72
C LEU A 47 -2.94 -8.06 12.86
N HIS A 48 -4.21 -8.09 13.21
CA HIS A 48 -5.25 -8.83 12.51
C HIS A 48 -6.57 -8.08 12.63
N VAL A 49 -7.51 -8.28 11.70
CA VAL A 49 -8.81 -7.58 11.74
C VAL A 49 -9.57 -7.81 13.06
N SER A 50 -9.35 -8.94 13.72
CA SER A 50 -9.99 -9.31 14.99
C SER A 50 -9.42 -8.62 16.23
N ASN A 51 -8.23 -8.01 16.16
CA ASN A 51 -7.55 -7.38 17.30
C ASN A 51 -7.19 -5.90 17.05
N CYS A 52 -7.35 -5.40 15.82
CA CYS A 52 -6.91 -4.07 15.45
C CYS A 52 -7.62 -2.97 16.25
N LEU A 53 -8.91 -3.10 16.55
CA LEU A 53 -9.67 -2.11 17.32
C LEU A 53 -9.25 -2.10 18.80
N GLY A 54 -9.01 -3.27 19.38
CA GLY A 54 -8.45 -3.43 20.71
C GLY A 54 -7.06 -2.79 20.81
N LEU A 55 -6.19 -3.05 19.83
CA LEU A 55 -4.85 -2.45 19.77
C LEU A 55 -4.88 -0.94 19.53
N MET A 56 -5.83 -0.42 18.76
CA MET A 56 -6.05 1.03 18.66
C MET A 56 -6.40 1.63 20.02
N THR A 57 -7.35 1.02 20.74
CA THR A 57 -7.80 1.51 22.07
C THR A 57 -6.64 1.49 23.07
N TYR A 58 -5.91 0.37 23.11
CA TYR A 58 -4.74 0.19 23.95
C TYR A 58 -3.65 1.22 23.62
N SER A 59 -3.33 1.41 22.34
CA SER A 59 -2.30 2.35 21.90
C SER A 59 -2.66 3.80 22.21
N GLN A 60 -3.95 4.15 22.13
CA GLN A 60 -4.43 5.47 22.52
C GLN A 60 -4.27 5.73 24.03
N GLN A 61 -4.54 4.73 24.86
CA GLN A 61 -4.39 4.83 26.32
C GLN A 61 -2.95 5.14 26.75
N PHE A 62 -1.96 4.53 26.08
CA PHE A 62 -0.54 4.67 26.40
C PHE A 62 0.23 5.62 25.46
N ALA A 63 -0.47 6.28 24.53
CA ALA A 63 0.10 7.18 23.53
C ALA A 63 1.19 6.55 22.63
N PHE A 64 1.00 5.29 22.23
CA PHE A 64 1.84 4.60 21.24
C PHE A 64 1.38 4.96 19.82
N ILE A 65 1.95 6.03 19.25
CA ILE A 65 1.45 6.64 18.00
C ILE A 65 1.61 5.72 16.78
N GLU A 66 2.79 5.13 16.58
CA GLU A 66 3.07 4.29 15.40
C GLU A 66 2.21 3.02 15.37
N LEU A 67 2.06 2.37 16.54
CA LEU A 67 1.18 1.21 16.69
C LEU A 67 -0.29 1.59 16.48
N TYR A 68 -0.73 2.75 16.99
CA TYR A 68 -2.06 3.28 16.75
C TYR A 68 -2.34 3.49 15.27
N VAL A 69 -1.41 4.13 14.54
CA VAL A 69 -1.53 4.39 13.10
C VAL A 69 -1.58 3.07 12.32
N SER A 70 -0.72 2.10 12.64
CA SER A 70 -0.72 0.79 11.99
C SER A 70 -2.03 0.04 12.21
N ALA A 71 -2.54 0.01 13.44
CA ALA A 71 -3.82 -0.62 13.78
C ALA A 71 -5.00 0.11 13.11
N MET A 72 -4.98 1.44 13.08
CA MET A 72 -5.98 2.25 12.37
C MET A 72 -5.96 1.97 10.86
N ASN A 73 -4.79 1.85 10.25
CA ASN A 73 -4.67 1.55 8.82
C ASN A 73 -5.29 0.19 8.49
N VAL A 74 -5.11 -0.83 9.33
CA VAL A 74 -5.79 -2.13 9.18
C VAL A 74 -7.31 -1.95 9.24
N ALA A 75 -7.80 -1.20 10.24
CA ALA A 75 -9.24 -0.93 10.38
C ALA A 75 -9.83 -0.19 9.17
N LEU A 76 -9.11 0.79 8.63
CA LEU A 76 -9.53 1.57 7.47
C LEU A 76 -9.52 0.75 6.18
N THR A 77 -8.53 -0.11 5.98
CA THR A 77 -8.38 -0.92 4.76
C THR A 77 -9.27 -2.15 4.72
N HIS A 78 -9.61 -2.73 5.88
CA HIS A 78 -10.38 -3.98 6.00
C HIS A 78 -11.73 -3.77 6.68
N TRP A 79 -12.37 -2.62 6.45
CA TRP A 79 -13.59 -2.22 7.16
C TRP A 79 -14.69 -3.29 7.11
N GLY A 80 -14.89 -3.91 5.94
CA GLY A 80 -15.90 -4.97 5.76
C GLY A 80 -15.73 -6.17 6.68
N ASP A 81 -14.49 -6.55 7.00
CA ASP A 81 -14.17 -7.65 7.91
C ASP A 81 -14.18 -7.20 9.37
N VAL A 82 -13.74 -5.96 9.64
CA VAL A 82 -13.70 -5.37 10.99
C VAL A 82 -15.10 -5.20 11.58
N ILE A 83 -16.08 -4.73 10.80
CA ILE A 83 -17.46 -4.60 11.28
C ILE A 83 -18.10 -5.94 11.68
N CYS A 84 -17.50 -7.05 11.26
CA CYS A 84 -17.96 -8.39 11.59
C CYS A 84 -17.39 -8.91 12.91
N GLN A 85 -16.36 -8.27 13.47
CA GLN A 85 -15.67 -8.71 14.68
C GLN A 85 -16.42 -8.33 15.96
N GLU A 86 -16.16 -9.07 17.03
CA GLU A 86 -16.75 -8.79 18.36
C GLU A 86 -16.24 -7.46 18.94
N GLU A 87 -14.97 -7.09 18.70
CA GLU A 87 -14.41 -5.83 19.19
C GLU A 87 -15.15 -4.59 18.66
N PHE A 88 -15.71 -4.67 17.44
CA PHE A 88 -16.47 -3.57 16.84
C PHE A 88 -17.72 -3.22 17.67
N LYS A 89 -18.37 -4.22 18.27
CA LYS A 89 -19.56 -4.03 19.11
C LYS A 89 -19.25 -3.20 20.36
N ALA A 90 -18.04 -3.34 20.90
CA ALA A 90 -17.58 -2.64 22.10
C ALA A 90 -16.88 -1.30 21.80
N LEU A 91 -16.76 -0.91 20.53
CA LEU A 91 -16.02 0.29 20.12
C LEU A 91 -16.65 1.57 20.71
N PRO A 92 -15.87 2.48 21.32
CA PRO A 92 -16.36 3.78 21.76
C PRO A 92 -16.80 4.67 20.59
N LYS A 93 -17.78 5.56 20.84
CA LYS A 93 -18.33 6.49 19.84
C LYS A 93 -17.23 7.33 19.20
N GLU A 94 -16.30 7.86 19.99
CA GLU A 94 -15.24 8.76 19.55
C GLU A 94 -14.31 8.09 18.53
N MET A 95 -13.98 6.82 18.76
CA MET A 95 -13.13 6.05 17.85
C MET A 95 -13.87 5.68 16.57
N LEU A 96 -15.14 5.27 16.68
CA LEU A 96 -15.99 5.03 15.50
C LEU A 96 -16.10 6.30 14.65
N MET A 97 -16.36 7.43 15.29
CA MET A 97 -16.44 8.74 14.64
C MET A 97 -15.14 9.09 13.90
N GLN A 98 -13.97 8.80 14.49
CA GLN A 98 -12.68 9.03 13.85
C GLN A 98 -12.49 8.16 12.60
N LEU A 99 -12.88 6.89 12.64
CA LEU A 99 -12.79 5.98 11.49
C LEU A 99 -13.73 6.41 10.35
N LEU A 100 -14.98 6.77 10.67
CA LEU A 100 -15.99 7.19 9.69
C LEU A 100 -15.59 8.48 8.95
N LYS A 101 -14.98 9.43 9.70
CA LYS A 101 -14.46 10.70 9.19
C LYS A 101 -13.31 10.56 8.20
N SER A 102 -12.57 9.45 8.27
CA SER A 102 -11.38 9.27 7.45
C SER A 102 -11.70 9.18 5.95
N ASP A 103 -10.93 9.90 5.15
CA ASP A 103 -10.92 9.76 3.68
C ASP A 103 -10.25 8.46 3.22
N ASP A 104 -9.44 7.83 4.08
CA ASP A 104 -8.75 6.56 3.81
C ASP A 104 -9.61 5.32 4.08
N LEU A 105 -10.85 5.49 4.57
CA LEU A 105 -11.75 4.37 4.86
C LEU A 105 -12.13 3.65 3.54
N PHE A 106 -11.58 2.46 3.34
CA PHE A 106 -11.82 1.65 2.17
C PHE A 106 -13.12 0.85 2.31
N VAL A 107 -14.13 1.25 1.55
CA VAL A 107 -15.41 0.55 1.42
C VAL A 107 -15.80 0.40 -0.04
N SER A 108 -16.49 -0.70 -0.36
CA SER A 108 -17.02 -0.92 -1.70
C SER A 108 -18.08 0.11 -2.07
N ARG A 109 -18.92 0.52 -1.11
CA ARG A 109 -19.97 1.55 -1.22
C ARG A 109 -20.22 2.23 0.11
N GLU A 110 -20.76 3.44 0.05
CA GLU A 110 -21.16 4.19 1.25
C GLU A 110 -22.30 3.52 2.03
N ASP A 111 -23.08 2.66 1.37
CA ASP A 111 -24.11 1.81 2.00
C ASP A 111 -23.54 1.02 3.20
N VAL A 112 -22.30 0.51 3.07
CA VAL A 112 -21.62 -0.28 4.12
C VAL A 112 -21.30 0.58 5.34
N VAL A 113 -21.00 1.86 5.13
CA VAL A 113 -20.72 2.82 6.21
C VAL A 113 -22.00 3.05 7.01
N PHE A 114 -23.13 3.31 6.33
CA PHE A 114 -24.42 3.44 6.99
C PHE A 114 -24.81 2.17 7.75
N ASP A 115 -24.67 1.00 7.11
CA ASP A 115 -25.00 -0.28 7.74
C ASP A 115 -24.12 -0.57 8.96
N SER A 116 -22.84 -0.16 8.95
CA SER A 116 -21.94 -0.29 10.10
C SER A 116 -22.40 0.53 11.31
N ILE A 117 -22.88 1.76 11.09
CA ILE A 117 -23.46 2.62 12.13
C ILE A 117 -24.72 1.96 12.70
N MET A 118 -25.60 1.46 11.84
CA MET A 118 -26.80 0.77 12.29
C MET A 118 -26.45 -0.48 13.10
N ARG A 119 -25.48 -1.28 12.66
CA ARG A 119 -25.01 -2.46 13.40
C ARG A 119 -24.48 -2.09 14.78
N TRP A 120 -23.69 -1.02 14.88
CA TRP A 120 -23.13 -0.54 16.15
C TRP A 120 -24.22 -0.07 17.12
N ILE A 121 -25.24 0.67 16.64
CA ILE A 121 -26.35 1.14 17.48
C ILE A 121 -27.25 -0.02 17.92
N MET A 122 -27.50 -0.98 17.03
CA MET A 122 -28.39 -2.12 17.31
C MET A 122 -27.85 -3.04 18.41
N GLU A 123 -26.55 -2.99 18.70
CA GLU A 123 -25.96 -3.73 19.81
C GLU A 123 -26.40 -3.20 21.18
N ASP A 124 -26.47 -1.87 21.35
CA ASP A 124 -27.00 -1.23 22.56
C ASP A 124 -27.89 -0.03 22.21
N PRO A 125 -29.14 -0.28 21.78
CA PRO A 125 -30.05 0.79 21.38
C PRO A 125 -30.38 1.76 22.52
N ALA A 126 -30.33 1.31 23.77
CA ALA A 126 -30.74 2.11 24.91
C ALA A 126 -29.84 3.32 25.14
N THR A 127 -28.54 3.19 24.87
CA THR A 127 -27.56 4.27 25.04
C THR A 127 -27.18 4.94 23.73
N ARG A 128 -27.13 4.18 22.62
CA ARG A 128 -26.53 4.64 21.35
C ARG A 128 -27.50 5.32 20.38
N GLU A 129 -28.82 5.29 20.65
CA GLU A 129 -29.82 5.94 19.79
C GLU A 129 -29.67 7.47 19.72
N GLU A 130 -29.12 8.08 20.77
CA GLU A 130 -28.85 9.52 20.81
C GLU A 130 -27.72 9.90 19.84
N ASP A 131 -26.72 9.03 19.69
CA ASP A 131 -25.53 9.23 18.86
C ASP A 131 -25.77 9.05 17.36
N PHE A 132 -26.93 8.50 16.98
CA PHE A 132 -27.25 8.15 15.59
C PHE A 132 -27.08 9.32 14.61
N LEU A 133 -27.62 10.50 14.93
CA LEU A 133 -27.58 11.64 14.01
C LEU A 133 -26.16 12.17 13.84
N ASP A 134 -25.34 12.12 14.89
CA ASP A 134 -23.94 12.53 14.83
C ASP A 134 -23.15 11.60 13.90
N LEU A 135 -23.31 10.28 14.07
CA LEU A 135 -22.59 9.29 13.27
C LEU A 135 -23.04 9.29 11.80
N VAL A 136 -24.35 9.37 11.55
CA VAL A 136 -24.88 9.43 10.18
C VAL A 136 -24.49 10.73 9.46
N GLY A 137 -24.18 11.78 10.22
CA GLY A 137 -23.61 13.01 9.68
C GLY A 137 -22.31 12.79 8.89
N GLU A 138 -21.54 11.75 9.21
CA GLU A 138 -20.28 11.40 8.54
C GLU A 138 -20.45 10.49 7.31
N VAL A 139 -21.68 10.07 7.01
CA VAL A 139 -22.01 9.30 5.81
C VAL A 139 -22.08 10.24 4.61
N ARG A 140 -21.30 9.94 3.56
CA ARG A 140 -21.23 10.75 2.33
C ARG A 140 -22.43 10.48 1.44
N VAL A 141 -23.55 11.15 1.74
CA VAL A 141 -24.88 10.91 1.13
C VAL A 141 -24.87 10.84 -0.41
N THR A 142 -23.99 11.59 -1.08
CA THR A 142 -23.84 11.61 -2.55
C THR A 142 -23.38 10.27 -3.14
N PHE A 143 -22.77 9.41 -2.33
CA PHE A 143 -22.22 8.10 -2.72
C PHE A 143 -23.09 6.92 -2.24
N LEU A 144 -24.25 7.18 -1.62
CA LEU A 144 -25.22 6.13 -1.31
C LEU A 144 -25.88 5.60 -2.59
N SER A 145 -26.11 4.30 -2.67
CA SER A 145 -26.75 3.70 -3.83
C SER A 145 -28.24 4.03 -3.90
N LEU A 146 -28.77 4.21 -5.11
CA LEU A 146 -30.20 4.45 -5.32
C LEU A 146 -31.07 3.31 -4.77
N SER A 147 -30.58 2.06 -4.88
CA SER A 147 -31.23 0.89 -4.27
C SER A 147 -31.32 0.98 -2.75
N PHE A 148 -30.27 1.51 -2.11
CA PHE A 148 -30.23 1.68 -0.68
C PHE A 148 -31.18 2.80 -0.22
N LEU A 149 -31.17 3.94 -0.91
CA LEU A 149 -32.10 5.03 -0.66
C LEU A 149 -33.58 4.60 -0.76
N ASP A 150 -33.93 3.77 -1.75
CA ASP A 150 -35.29 3.22 -1.87
C ASP A 150 -35.66 2.33 -0.66
N ILE A 151 -34.71 1.55 -0.13
CA ILE A 151 -34.92 0.77 1.10
C ILE A 151 -35.17 1.70 2.29
N LEU A 152 -34.40 2.77 2.45
CA LEU A 152 -34.58 3.75 3.53
C LEU A 152 -35.96 4.42 3.45
N VAL A 153 -36.38 4.89 2.26
CA VAL A 153 -37.69 5.52 2.04
C VAL A 153 -38.84 4.54 2.28
N LYS A 154 -38.70 3.28 1.86
CA LYS A 154 -39.72 2.25 2.13
C LYS A 154 -39.86 1.96 3.61
N ARG A 155 -38.76 2.01 4.38
CA ARG A 155 -38.77 1.80 5.83
C ARG A 155 -39.32 3.00 6.60
N SER A 156 -39.03 4.23 6.17
CA SER A 156 -39.57 5.44 6.82
C SER A 156 -41.11 5.48 6.80
N LYS A 157 -41.70 5.00 5.70
CA LYS A 157 -43.16 5.00 5.45
C LYS A 157 -43.92 3.85 6.12
N ARG A 158 -43.25 2.90 6.80
CA ARG A 158 -43.95 1.78 7.45
C ARG A 158 -44.76 2.26 8.66
N PRO A 159 -46.08 1.99 8.71
CA PRO A 159 -46.92 2.31 9.86
C PRO A 159 -46.65 1.29 10.98
N GLY A 160 -45.96 1.72 12.04
CA GLY A 160 -45.64 0.91 13.21
C GLY A 160 -44.41 1.46 13.94
N GLU A 161 -44.51 1.62 15.27
CA GLU A 161 -43.47 2.19 16.15
C GLU A 161 -42.58 1.14 16.83
N THR A 162 -42.69 -0.14 16.49
CA THR A 162 -42.10 -1.20 17.31
C THR A 162 -40.64 -1.51 17.00
N ASP A 163 -40.11 -1.13 15.84
CA ASP A 163 -38.74 -1.45 15.44
C ASP A 163 -37.81 -0.23 15.58
N THR A 164 -36.74 -0.38 16.36
CA THR A 164 -35.68 0.62 16.58
C THR A 164 -35.20 1.21 15.27
N PHE A 165 -35.03 0.39 14.22
CA PHE A 165 -34.54 0.83 12.92
C PHE A 165 -35.50 1.87 12.32
N SER A 166 -36.80 1.59 12.37
CA SER A 166 -37.83 2.46 11.81
C SER A 166 -37.92 3.79 12.58
N ARG A 167 -37.68 3.77 13.90
CA ARG A 167 -37.60 5.00 14.72
C ARG A 167 -36.41 5.87 14.31
N LEU A 168 -35.23 5.27 14.13
CA LEU A 168 -34.02 5.98 13.72
C LEU A 168 -34.18 6.61 12.33
N ILE A 169 -34.74 5.88 11.36
CA ILE A 169 -34.98 6.43 10.02
C ILE A 169 -35.99 7.58 10.05
N LYS A 170 -37.05 7.50 10.87
CA LYS A 170 -37.98 8.64 11.04
C LYS A 170 -37.29 9.85 11.65
N LYS A 171 -36.38 9.64 12.61
CA LYS A 171 -35.55 10.71 13.21
C LYS A 171 -34.65 11.37 12.16
N LEU A 172 -34.06 10.58 11.25
CA LEU A 172 -33.28 11.09 10.11
C LEU A 172 -34.14 11.92 9.15
N ASP A 173 -35.34 11.44 8.81
CA ASP A 173 -36.28 12.14 7.90
C ASP A 173 -36.78 13.47 8.51
N SER A 174 -37.03 13.50 9.84
CA SER A 174 -37.45 14.72 10.54
C SER A 174 -36.32 15.73 10.75
N CYS A 175 -35.10 15.26 10.99
CA CYS A 175 -33.96 16.07 11.39
C CYS A 175 -32.67 15.61 10.67
N PRO A 176 -32.58 15.80 9.33
CA PRO A 176 -31.39 15.36 8.60
C PRO A 176 -30.16 16.18 9.03
N PRO A 177 -28.99 15.55 9.20
CA PRO A 177 -27.75 16.26 9.52
C PRO A 177 -27.43 17.37 8.52
N PRO A 178 -26.71 18.44 8.93
CA PRO A 178 -26.33 19.53 8.02
C PRO A 178 -25.59 19.08 6.76
N SER A 179 -24.75 18.05 6.87
CA SER A 179 -24.02 17.43 5.74
C SER A 179 -24.95 16.82 4.68
N TRP A 180 -26.18 16.45 5.06
CA TRP A 180 -27.18 15.93 4.12
C TRP A 180 -28.03 17.04 3.49
N GLN A 181 -28.06 18.23 4.10
CA GLN A 181 -28.85 19.36 3.64
C GLN A 181 -28.08 20.30 2.70
N ASN A 182 -26.78 20.49 2.97
CA ASN A 182 -25.95 21.39 2.19
C ASN A 182 -24.69 20.67 1.69
N MET A 183 -24.68 20.37 0.39
CA MET A 183 -23.55 19.71 -0.27
C MET A 183 -22.26 20.54 -0.24
N GLU A 184 -22.35 21.87 -0.08
CA GLU A 184 -21.18 22.75 0.06
C GLU A 184 -20.58 22.72 1.48
N LEU A 185 -21.35 22.26 2.48
CA LEU A 185 -20.87 22.07 3.86
C LEU A 185 -20.28 20.68 4.10
N CYS A 186 -20.34 19.77 3.12
CA CYS A 186 -19.61 18.50 3.18
C CYS A 186 -18.12 18.81 3.18
N PRO A 187 -17.42 18.64 4.32
CA PRO A 187 -16.00 18.79 4.29
C PRO A 187 -15.46 17.53 3.61
N TYR A 188 -14.55 17.74 2.67
CA TYR A 188 -13.71 16.72 2.02
C TYR A 188 -14.25 16.05 0.75
N ALA A 189 -13.34 16.03 -0.22
CA ALA A 189 -13.32 15.16 -1.38
C ALA A 189 -13.68 13.74 -0.97
N SER A 190 -14.31 13.03 -1.90
CA SER A 190 -14.69 11.63 -1.84
C SER A 190 -13.71 10.64 -1.16
N ARG A 191 -14.15 9.42 -0.82
CA ARG A 191 -13.25 8.42 -0.18
C ARG A 191 -12.14 8.06 -1.14
N SER A 192 -10.93 8.04 -0.61
CA SER A 192 -9.74 7.68 -1.34
C SER A 192 -9.45 6.18 -1.28
N TYR A 193 -8.89 5.66 -2.34
CA TYR A 193 -8.49 4.27 -2.45
C TYR A 193 -7.44 4.11 -3.54
N ASP A 194 -6.62 3.08 -3.40
CA ASP A 194 -5.60 2.76 -4.39
C ASP A 194 -6.19 1.89 -5.51
N THR A 195 -5.70 2.14 -6.72
CA THR A 195 -5.94 1.32 -7.90
C THR A 195 -4.62 0.80 -8.43
N LEU A 196 -4.64 -0.32 -9.15
CA LEU A 196 -3.43 -0.98 -9.64
C LEU A 196 -3.29 -0.82 -11.15
N TYR A 197 -2.14 -0.32 -11.58
CA TYR A 197 -1.77 -0.23 -12.99
C TYR A 197 -0.71 -1.26 -13.34
N VAL A 198 -0.91 -1.95 -14.45
CA VAL A 198 -0.04 -3.03 -14.92
C VAL A 198 0.31 -2.78 -16.38
N LEU A 199 1.60 -2.54 -16.63
CA LEU A 199 2.16 -2.39 -17.96
C LEU A 199 2.87 -3.68 -18.35
N GLY A 200 2.49 -4.24 -19.49
CA GLY A 200 3.04 -5.50 -19.96
C GLY A 200 2.98 -5.67 -21.46
N GLY A 201 3.50 -6.80 -21.93
CA GLY A 201 3.52 -7.18 -23.33
C GLY A 201 4.92 -7.36 -23.87
N LYS A 202 5.02 -7.87 -25.09
CA LYS A 202 6.33 -8.13 -25.68
C LYS A 202 6.90 -6.84 -26.26
N HIS A 203 8.17 -6.58 -25.97
CA HIS A 203 8.88 -5.41 -26.47
C HIS A 203 8.95 -5.36 -28.00
N ASP A 204 8.89 -6.49 -28.72
CA ASP A 204 8.98 -6.53 -30.18
C ASP A 204 7.71 -6.03 -30.91
N LYS A 205 6.62 -5.81 -30.15
CA LYS A 205 5.35 -5.28 -30.65
C LYS A 205 5.37 -3.76 -30.71
N GLU A 206 4.55 -3.20 -31.60
CA GLU A 206 4.36 -1.73 -31.71
C GLU A 206 3.80 -1.10 -30.43
N GLN A 207 3.03 -1.89 -29.67
CA GLN A 207 2.32 -1.45 -28.48
C GLN A 207 2.58 -2.40 -27.32
N GLN A 208 2.74 -1.83 -26.12
CA GLN A 208 2.77 -2.55 -24.85
C GLN A 208 1.52 -2.12 -24.06
N GLU A 209 0.73 -3.08 -23.61
CA GLU A 209 -0.62 -2.84 -23.10
C GLU A 209 -0.58 -2.40 -21.63
N LEU A 210 -1.38 -1.37 -21.31
CA LEU A 210 -1.59 -0.88 -19.95
C LEU A 210 -2.99 -1.29 -19.49
N PHE A 211 -3.07 -1.88 -18.29
CA PHE A 211 -4.34 -2.25 -17.67
C PHE A 211 -4.47 -1.62 -16.29
N LEU A 212 -5.70 -1.22 -15.96
CA LEU A 212 -6.14 -0.73 -14.66
C LEU A 212 -7.00 -1.80 -13.98
N PHE A 213 -6.64 -2.20 -12.76
CA PHE A 213 -7.48 -3.01 -11.89
C PHE A 213 -8.16 -2.14 -10.84
N GLN A 214 -9.49 -2.29 -10.77
CA GLN A 214 -10.36 -1.60 -9.82
C GLN A 214 -10.71 -2.55 -8.67
N PRO A 215 -10.15 -2.37 -7.46
CA PRO A 215 -10.33 -3.33 -6.37
C PRO A 215 -11.76 -3.35 -5.82
N LYS A 216 -12.49 -2.22 -5.84
CA LYS A 216 -13.88 -2.16 -5.36
C LYS A 216 -14.84 -3.04 -6.17
N THR A 217 -14.60 -3.19 -7.47
CA THR A 217 -15.44 -3.98 -8.39
C THR A 217 -14.81 -5.30 -8.78
N GLY A 218 -13.50 -5.48 -8.55
CA GLY A 218 -12.74 -6.64 -9.01
C GLY A 218 -12.55 -6.68 -10.52
N THR A 219 -12.69 -5.56 -11.23
CA THR A 219 -12.67 -5.52 -12.71
C THR A 219 -11.39 -4.94 -13.27
N TRP A 220 -10.95 -5.49 -14.40
CA TRP A 220 -9.86 -4.95 -15.21
C TRP A 220 -10.39 -4.10 -16.34
N GLN A 221 -9.71 -3.00 -16.63
CA GLN A 221 -9.98 -2.08 -17.72
C GLN A 221 -8.71 -1.86 -18.55
N ALA A 222 -8.81 -1.96 -19.86
CA ALA A 222 -7.73 -1.58 -20.76
C ALA A 222 -7.59 -0.06 -20.83
N CYS A 223 -6.36 0.42 -20.75
CA CYS A 223 -5.97 1.81 -20.89
C CYS A 223 -5.30 2.04 -22.25
N SER A 224 -5.02 3.30 -22.59
CA SER A 224 -4.23 3.62 -23.77
C SER A 224 -2.85 2.94 -23.66
N PRO A 225 -2.44 2.15 -24.66
CA PRO A 225 -1.19 1.40 -24.58
C PRO A 225 0.02 2.30 -24.80
N LEU A 226 1.17 1.87 -24.29
CA LEU A 226 2.45 2.50 -24.55
C LEU A 226 2.89 2.19 -25.99
N GLN A 227 3.03 3.21 -26.81
CA GLN A 227 3.43 3.08 -28.22
C GLN A 227 4.95 3.15 -28.39
N ARG A 228 5.64 2.12 -27.88
CA ARG A 228 7.10 2.00 -28.03
C ARG A 228 7.49 0.56 -28.35
N ARG A 229 7.80 0.34 -29.63
CA ARG A 229 8.43 -0.88 -30.11
C ARG A 229 9.89 -0.96 -29.65
N ASN A 230 10.36 -2.17 -29.45
CA ASN A 230 11.74 -2.53 -29.13
C ASN A 230 12.30 -1.95 -27.82
N LEU A 231 11.45 -1.48 -26.91
CA LEU A 231 11.84 -0.94 -25.61
C LEU A 231 11.57 -1.97 -24.50
N THR A 232 12.59 -2.29 -23.71
CA THR A 232 12.53 -3.23 -22.56
C THR A 232 13.37 -2.69 -21.40
N GLN A 233 13.35 -3.35 -20.23
CA GLN A 233 14.22 -2.99 -19.08
C GLN A 233 14.11 -1.52 -18.63
N TYR A 234 12.97 -0.88 -18.91
CA TYR A 234 12.60 0.41 -18.34
C TYR A 234 12.02 0.22 -16.94
N ALA A 235 11.96 1.30 -16.16
CA ALA A 235 11.32 1.29 -14.85
C ALA A 235 10.00 2.05 -14.89
N VAL A 236 9.02 1.58 -14.12
CA VAL A 236 7.70 2.21 -13.99
C VAL A 236 7.48 2.68 -12.56
N ALA A 237 7.08 3.94 -12.40
CA ALA A 237 6.76 4.55 -11.11
C ALA A 237 5.48 5.36 -11.19
N ALA A 238 4.82 5.58 -10.05
CA ALA A 238 3.65 6.45 -9.94
C ALA A 238 3.96 7.63 -9.02
N VAL A 239 3.54 8.84 -9.42
CA VAL A 239 3.59 10.03 -8.57
C VAL A 239 2.30 10.83 -8.81
N GLY A 240 1.51 11.05 -7.75
CA GLY A 240 0.19 11.66 -7.87
C GLY A 240 -0.72 10.84 -8.80
N SER A 241 -1.30 11.50 -9.81
CA SER A 241 -2.17 10.88 -10.82
C SER A 241 -1.45 10.55 -12.13
N PHE A 242 -0.12 10.44 -12.10
CA PHE A 242 0.70 10.16 -13.28
C PHE A 242 1.51 8.88 -13.11
N LEU A 243 1.62 8.11 -14.19
CA LEU A 243 2.60 7.03 -14.30
C LEU A 243 3.77 7.49 -15.14
N PHE A 244 4.96 7.05 -14.78
CA PHE A 244 6.19 7.37 -15.47
C PHE A 244 6.86 6.08 -15.94
N VAL A 245 7.16 6.00 -17.22
CA VAL A 245 8.06 5.02 -17.81
C VAL A 245 9.38 5.72 -18.07
N THR A 246 10.44 5.27 -17.44
CA THR A 246 11.76 5.93 -17.47
C THR A 246 12.82 5.02 -18.05
N GLY A 247 13.66 5.58 -18.92
CA GLY A 247 14.79 4.92 -19.56
C GLY A 247 14.43 3.64 -20.31
N GLY A 248 15.32 2.66 -20.22
CA GLY A 248 15.19 1.34 -20.82
C GLY A 248 16.28 1.05 -21.83
N TYR A 249 16.26 -0.18 -22.32
CA TYR A 249 17.14 -0.69 -23.36
C TYR A 249 16.34 -0.76 -24.65
N PHE A 250 16.75 0.04 -25.63
CA PHE A 250 16.06 0.19 -26.90
C PHE A 250 16.86 -0.46 -28.01
N ARG A 251 16.16 -1.16 -28.92
CA ARG A 251 16.77 -1.72 -30.12
C ARG A 251 16.41 -0.91 -31.36
N ASP A 252 17.42 -0.28 -31.94
CA ASP A 252 17.34 0.31 -33.27
C ASP A 252 17.98 -0.66 -34.29
N GLU A 253 17.17 -1.17 -35.20
CA GLU A 253 17.51 -2.23 -36.18
C GLU A 253 18.23 -3.45 -35.58
N PHE A 254 19.55 -3.37 -35.39
CA PHE A 254 20.42 -4.42 -34.88
C PHE A 254 21.19 -4.05 -33.60
N VAL A 255 21.22 -2.77 -33.22
CA VAL A 255 22.00 -2.28 -32.08
C VAL A 255 21.07 -2.00 -30.91
N TRP A 256 21.48 -2.45 -29.73
CA TRP A 256 20.82 -2.10 -28.49
C TRP A 256 21.63 -1.04 -27.76
N TYR A 257 20.95 -0.06 -27.17
CA TYR A 257 21.56 0.99 -26.37
C TYR A 257 20.58 1.48 -25.30
N SER A 258 21.14 2.04 -24.23
CA SER A 258 20.38 2.63 -23.15
C SER A 258 19.79 3.97 -23.57
N VAL A 259 18.55 4.26 -23.18
CA VAL A 259 17.88 5.54 -23.47
C VAL A 259 17.60 6.34 -22.20
N ASP A 260 17.44 7.64 -22.35
CA ASP A 260 17.12 8.62 -21.30
C ASP A 260 15.65 9.08 -21.34
N TRP A 261 14.83 8.40 -22.14
CA TRP A 261 13.45 8.80 -22.40
C TRP A 261 12.57 8.72 -21.16
N VAL A 262 11.59 9.62 -21.10
CA VAL A 262 10.57 9.65 -20.05
C VAL A 262 9.21 9.76 -20.72
N LEU A 263 8.32 8.81 -20.44
CA LEU A 263 6.96 8.77 -20.99
C LEU A 263 5.99 8.83 -19.82
N ILE A 264 5.07 9.78 -19.89
CA ILE A 264 4.17 10.13 -18.80
C ILE A 264 2.76 9.74 -19.21
N TYR A 265 2.10 8.89 -18.44
CA TYR A 265 0.69 8.56 -18.62
C TYR A 265 -0.15 9.33 -17.62
N ASN A 266 -1.11 10.11 -18.12
CA ASN A 266 -2.10 10.78 -17.28
C ASN A 266 -3.27 9.82 -16.99
N CYS A 267 -3.43 9.45 -15.72
CA CYS A 267 -4.46 8.52 -15.27
C CYS A 267 -5.89 9.07 -15.42
N LEU A 268 -6.06 10.39 -15.48
CA LEU A 268 -7.35 11.07 -15.62
C LEU A 268 -7.79 11.14 -17.09
N ASP A 269 -6.85 11.50 -17.97
CA ASP A 269 -7.13 11.70 -19.40
C ASP A 269 -6.94 10.43 -20.24
N ASN A 270 -6.41 9.36 -19.64
CA ASN A 270 -6.08 8.11 -20.33
C ASN A 270 -5.19 8.35 -21.57
N SER A 271 -4.14 9.15 -21.42
CA SER A 271 -3.28 9.57 -22.53
C SER A 271 -1.80 9.58 -22.13
N TRP A 272 -0.94 9.39 -23.14
CA TRP A 272 0.52 9.41 -22.98
C TRP A 272 1.09 10.72 -23.50
N LEU A 273 2.11 11.22 -22.81
CA LEU A 273 2.87 12.42 -23.13
C LEU A 273 4.37 12.11 -23.04
N GLU A 274 5.19 12.83 -23.80
CA GLU A 274 6.63 12.81 -23.60
C GLU A 274 7.01 13.76 -22.47
N GLY A 275 7.84 13.28 -21.56
CA GLY A 275 8.41 14.06 -20.47
C GLY A 275 9.83 14.54 -20.79
N PRO A 276 10.42 15.36 -19.91
CA PRO A 276 11.81 15.78 -20.05
C PRO A 276 12.75 14.59 -19.87
N ALA A 277 13.73 14.48 -20.76
CA ALA A 277 14.72 13.40 -20.73
C ALA A 277 15.58 13.45 -19.45
N MET A 278 15.95 12.27 -18.94
CA MET A 278 16.87 12.12 -17.81
C MET A 278 18.27 12.63 -18.17
N LYS A 279 19.14 12.94 -17.20
CA LYS A 279 20.52 13.37 -17.54
C LYS A 279 21.39 12.21 -18.00
N LYS A 280 21.09 10.99 -17.56
CA LYS A 280 21.79 9.77 -17.99
C LYS A 280 20.83 8.77 -18.60
N SER A 281 21.20 8.26 -19.77
CA SER A 281 20.55 7.11 -20.36
C SER A 281 20.89 5.85 -19.57
N ARG A 282 19.87 5.05 -19.25
CA ARG A 282 20.03 3.87 -18.39
C ARG A 282 18.91 2.86 -18.60
N ASN A 283 19.22 1.61 -18.31
CA ASN A 283 18.28 0.49 -18.29
C ASN A 283 18.45 -0.32 -16.99
N SER A 284 17.48 -1.19 -16.67
CA SER A 284 17.52 -2.05 -15.49
C SER A 284 17.76 -1.28 -14.18
N HIS A 285 17.41 0.01 -14.15
CA HIS A 285 17.38 0.88 -12.97
C HIS A 285 16.07 0.70 -12.19
N CYS A 286 16.03 1.28 -10.99
CA CYS A 286 14.78 1.40 -10.23
C CYS A 286 14.19 2.80 -10.43
N ALA A 287 12.86 2.90 -10.38
CA ALA A 287 12.16 4.18 -10.30
C ALA A 287 11.09 4.11 -9.20
N VAL A 288 10.96 5.18 -8.43
CA VAL A 288 10.01 5.23 -7.30
C VAL A 288 9.48 6.64 -7.10
N GLY A 289 8.20 6.74 -6.75
CA GLY A 289 7.59 8.00 -6.29
C GLY A 289 7.77 8.18 -4.80
N ALA A 290 8.18 9.37 -4.36
CA ALA A 290 8.17 9.74 -2.94
C ALA A 290 7.74 11.19 -2.79
N GLY A 291 6.61 11.41 -2.11
CA GLY A 291 5.96 12.72 -2.06
C GLY A 291 5.54 13.19 -3.46
N LEU A 292 5.99 14.38 -3.87
CA LEU A 292 5.72 14.96 -5.19
C LEU A 292 6.90 14.81 -6.18
N TYR A 293 7.84 13.91 -5.87
CA TYR A 293 9.05 13.70 -6.65
C TYR A 293 9.09 12.27 -7.21
N LEU A 294 9.55 12.17 -8.45
CA LEU A 294 9.99 10.93 -9.07
C LEU A 294 11.49 10.78 -8.85
N TYR A 295 11.93 9.61 -8.39
CA TYR A 295 13.34 9.26 -8.23
C TYR A 295 13.71 8.13 -9.20
N VAL A 296 14.89 8.24 -9.81
CA VAL A 296 15.50 7.24 -10.68
C VAL A 296 16.86 6.86 -10.11
N LEU A 297 17.05 5.56 -9.85
CA LEU A 297 18.09 5.03 -8.97
C LEU A 297 18.88 3.94 -9.69
N GLY A 298 20.20 4.14 -9.79
CA GLY A 298 21.14 3.12 -10.26
C GLY A 298 20.90 2.67 -11.69
N GLY A 299 21.03 1.37 -11.93
CA GLY A 299 20.90 0.72 -13.24
C GLY A 299 22.19 0.70 -14.04
N ASN A 300 22.04 0.32 -15.30
CA ASN A 300 23.12 0.08 -16.23
C ASN A 300 23.07 1.07 -17.38
N THR A 301 24.24 1.56 -17.76
CA THR A 301 24.46 2.42 -18.92
C THR A 301 25.29 1.65 -19.95
N ASP A 302 25.50 2.24 -21.11
CA ASP A 302 26.39 1.63 -22.11
C ASP A 302 27.87 1.62 -21.65
N GLU A 303 28.21 2.34 -20.57
CA GLU A 303 29.52 2.35 -19.93
C GLU A 303 29.62 1.39 -18.72
N GLY A 304 28.50 0.85 -18.23
CA GLY A 304 28.43 -0.04 -17.07
C GLY A 304 27.39 0.39 -16.03
N ILE A 305 27.34 -0.37 -14.93
CA ILE A 305 26.41 -0.15 -13.81
C ILE A 305 26.85 1.08 -13.04
N ILE A 306 25.91 1.97 -12.69
CA ILE A 306 26.19 3.26 -12.08
C ILE A 306 25.44 3.42 -10.75
N PRO A 307 25.98 4.20 -9.79
CA PRO A 307 25.28 4.52 -8.54
C PRO A 307 24.47 5.82 -8.65
N ALA A 308 24.38 6.42 -9.83
CA ALA A 308 23.84 7.77 -9.98
C ALA A 308 22.34 7.82 -9.66
N VAL A 309 21.93 8.85 -8.95
CA VAL A 309 20.54 9.11 -8.58
C VAL A 309 20.11 10.44 -9.16
N GLU A 310 18.94 10.45 -9.75
CA GLU A 310 18.32 11.66 -10.28
C GLU A 310 16.88 11.75 -9.79
N ARG A 311 16.37 12.97 -9.60
CA ARG A 311 14.97 13.19 -9.25
C ARG A 311 14.34 14.29 -10.10
N MET A 312 13.02 14.28 -10.21
CA MET A 312 12.24 15.30 -10.88
C MET A 312 10.97 15.59 -10.07
N ALA A 313 10.70 16.86 -9.80
CA ALA A 313 9.43 17.30 -9.21
C ALA A 313 8.32 17.24 -10.26
N LEU A 314 7.10 16.88 -9.85
CA LEU A 314 5.94 16.87 -10.77
C LEU A 314 5.62 18.23 -11.42
N THR A 315 6.01 19.32 -10.77
CA THR A 315 5.75 20.70 -11.22
C THR A 315 6.86 21.25 -12.10
N GLU A 316 7.98 20.56 -12.20
CA GLU A 316 9.18 21.03 -12.90
C GLU A 316 9.44 20.22 -14.16
N SER A 317 10.20 20.81 -15.08
CA SER A 317 10.57 20.19 -16.36
C SER A 317 12.04 19.78 -16.43
N GLU A 318 12.78 19.86 -15.32
CA GLU A 318 14.21 19.55 -15.29
C GLU A 318 14.52 18.50 -14.22
N TRP A 319 15.56 17.71 -14.49
CA TRP A 319 16.06 16.71 -13.56
C TRP A 319 17.12 17.30 -12.63
N GLU A 320 17.12 16.88 -11.38
CA GLU A 320 18.13 17.20 -10.37
C GLU A 320 19.01 15.98 -10.11
N SER A 321 20.31 16.20 -9.93
CA SER A 321 21.23 15.13 -9.53
C SER A 321 21.30 15.08 -8.02
N MET A 322 21.21 13.88 -7.45
CA MET A 322 21.24 13.63 -6.01
C MET A 322 22.53 12.90 -5.63
N SER A 323 22.73 12.70 -4.32
CA SER A 323 23.85 11.91 -3.82
C SER A 323 23.79 10.46 -4.36
N PRO A 324 24.93 9.90 -4.81
CA PRO A 324 24.97 8.57 -5.41
C PRO A 324 24.71 7.49 -4.36
N MET A 325 24.16 6.36 -4.81
CA MET A 325 23.96 5.16 -4.02
C MET A 325 25.28 4.67 -3.41
N ALA A 326 25.21 4.04 -2.23
CA ALA A 326 26.38 3.48 -1.56
C ALA A 326 27.03 2.36 -2.39
N GLN A 327 26.21 1.53 -3.03
CA GLN A 327 26.64 0.49 -3.96
C GLN A 327 25.85 0.62 -5.28
N PRO A 328 26.51 0.72 -6.44
CA PRO A 328 25.87 0.64 -7.74
C PRO A 328 25.22 -0.74 -7.95
N VAL A 329 23.94 -0.74 -8.33
CA VAL A 329 23.19 -1.97 -8.65
C VAL A 329 22.30 -1.80 -9.88
N GLU A 330 22.18 -2.86 -10.67
CA GLU A 330 21.10 -3.05 -11.65
C GLU A 330 20.17 -4.18 -11.21
N ARG A 331 18.93 -4.21 -11.72
CA ARG A 331 17.96 -5.29 -11.47
C ARG A 331 17.68 -5.58 -10.00
N GLY A 332 17.94 -4.59 -9.13
CA GLY A 332 17.35 -4.52 -7.81
C GLY A 332 15.90 -4.05 -7.91
N ASP A 333 15.27 -3.86 -6.77
CA ASP A 333 13.94 -3.25 -6.70
C ASP A 333 13.92 -2.16 -5.62
N ALA A 334 13.00 -1.21 -5.73
CA ALA A 334 12.93 -0.06 -4.84
C ALA A 334 11.50 0.27 -4.39
N VAL A 335 11.38 0.74 -3.15
CA VAL A 335 10.12 1.18 -2.56
C VAL A 335 10.33 2.38 -1.66
N SER A 336 9.32 3.24 -1.55
CA SER A 336 9.31 4.38 -0.65
C SER A 336 8.42 4.12 0.56
N VAL A 337 8.87 4.54 1.74
CA VAL A 337 8.09 4.56 2.97
C VAL A 337 8.32 5.90 3.64
N GLY A 338 7.30 6.77 3.61
CA GLY A 338 7.43 8.16 4.06
C GLY A 338 8.47 8.93 3.24
N THR A 339 9.45 9.55 3.92
CA THR A 339 10.56 10.31 3.32
C THR A 339 11.80 9.46 3.04
N ARG A 340 11.67 8.13 3.08
CA ARG A 340 12.78 7.20 2.89
C ARG A 340 12.53 6.32 1.68
N ILE A 341 13.58 6.12 0.89
CA ILE A 341 13.57 5.20 -0.24
C ILE A 341 14.53 4.07 0.07
N TYR A 342 14.12 2.84 -0.23
CA TYR A 342 14.92 1.64 -0.01
C TYR A 342 15.19 0.99 -1.36
N VAL A 343 16.44 0.65 -1.63
CA VAL A 343 16.85 -0.16 -2.78
C VAL A 343 17.41 -1.47 -2.25
N VAL A 344 16.86 -2.59 -2.73
CA VAL A 344 17.14 -3.92 -2.20
C VAL A 344 17.74 -4.81 -3.26
N CYS A 345 18.89 -5.39 -2.91
CA CYS A 345 19.63 -6.37 -3.71
C CYS A 345 19.92 -5.90 -5.15
N GLY A 346 19.94 -6.82 -6.13
CA GLY A 346 20.34 -6.57 -7.51
C GLY A 346 21.69 -7.19 -7.88
N LEU A 347 22.27 -6.73 -8.98
CA LEU A 347 23.60 -7.10 -9.46
C LEU A 347 24.55 -5.91 -9.31
N ASP A 348 25.71 -6.14 -8.70
CA ASP A 348 26.78 -5.14 -8.61
C ASP A 348 27.57 -5.02 -9.92
N GLU A 349 28.52 -4.08 -9.97
CA GLU A 349 29.43 -3.85 -11.12
C GLU A 349 30.24 -5.09 -11.55
N ASN A 350 30.40 -6.07 -10.65
CA ASN A 350 31.11 -7.32 -10.94
C ASN A 350 30.18 -8.43 -11.42
N GLY A 351 28.86 -8.18 -11.47
CA GLY A 351 27.83 -9.18 -11.76
C GLY A 351 27.54 -10.12 -10.59
N HIS A 352 28.01 -9.81 -9.38
CA HIS A 352 27.65 -10.54 -8.17
C HIS A 352 26.31 -10.06 -7.64
N VAL A 353 25.57 -10.98 -7.02
CA VAL A 353 24.31 -10.64 -6.38
C VAL A 353 24.61 -9.84 -5.11
N TYR A 354 24.18 -8.58 -5.10
CA TYR A 354 24.27 -7.73 -3.93
C TYR A 354 23.18 -8.10 -2.92
N ASP A 355 23.52 -8.13 -1.64
CA ASP A 355 22.61 -8.51 -0.56
C ASP A 355 22.18 -7.33 0.31
N GLY A 356 22.79 -6.16 0.16
CA GLY A 356 22.49 -5.00 0.99
C GLY A 356 21.14 -4.35 0.72
N VAL A 357 20.53 -3.83 1.78
CA VAL A 357 19.40 -2.88 1.76
C VAL A 357 19.96 -1.48 1.92
N GLN A 358 19.93 -0.71 0.84
CA GLN A 358 20.39 0.68 0.82
C GLN A 358 19.22 1.61 1.07
N ARG A 359 19.38 2.58 1.95
CA ARG A 359 18.36 3.57 2.28
C ARG A 359 18.84 4.96 1.90
N LEU A 360 17.98 5.70 1.22
CA LEU A 360 18.11 7.14 1.00
C LEU A 360 17.16 7.87 1.94
N ASN A 361 17.69 8.80 2.71
CA ASN A 361 16.87 9.84 3.35
C ASN A 361 16.72 11.02 2.38
N THR A 362 15.50 11.28 1.91
CA THR A 362 15.24 12.31 0.90
C THR A 362 15.35 13.73 1.45
N GLU A 363 15.25 13.92 2.76
CA GLU A 363 15.38 15.23 3.42
C GLU A 363 16.84 15.66 3.55
N THR A 364 17.73 14.71 3.85
CA THR A 364 19.16 14.98 4.07
C THR A 364 20.04 14.64 2.87
N ASP A 365 19.47 14.04 1.81
CA ASP A 365 20.19 13.52 0.64
C ASP A 365 21.40 12.67 1.03
N SER A 366 21.16 11.68 1.91
CA SER A 366 22.22 10.81 2.43
C SER A 366 21.85 9.35 2.31
N TRP A 367 22.83 8.54 1.94
CA TRP A 367 22.71 7.09 1.81
C TRP A 367 23.34 6.35 2.98
N ASP A 368 22.71 5.24 3.37
CA ASP A 368 23.26 4.27 4.30
C ASP A 368 22.86 2.84 3.93
N VAL A 369 23.62 1.84 4.39
CA VAL A 369 23.27 0.42 4.25
C VAL A 369 22.77 -0.06 5.60
N ILE A 370 21.49 -0.39 5.67
CA ILE A 370 20.79 -0.61 6.94
C ILE A 370 20.66 -2.07 7.34
N SER A 371 20.76 -2.99 6.38
CA SER A 371 20.60 -4.42 6.59
C SER A 371 21.10 -5.21 5.38
N PHE A 372 21.10 -6.53 5.50
CA PHE A 372 21.43 -7.47 4.43
C PHE A 372 20.34 -8.53 4.31
N SER A 373 19.84 -8.73 3.09
CA SER A 373 18.78 -9.69 2.80
C SER A 373 19.24 -11.12 3.12
N PRO A 374 18.42 -11.91 3.84
CA PRO A 374 18.68 -13.34 4.03
C PRO A 374 18.65 -14.15 2.74
N LEU A 375 18.00 -13.61 1.68
CA LEU A 375 17.85 -14.26 0.39
C LEU A 375 18.20 -13.30 -0.75
N PRO A 376 19.50 -13.00 -0.95
CA PRO A 376 19.92 -12.01 -1.93
C PRO A 376 19.67 -12.48 -3.36
N ARG A 377 19.07 -11.61 -4.16
CA ARG A 377 18.58 -11.88 -5.52
C ARG A 377 18.57 -10.63 -6.39
N TYR A 378 18.45 -10.83 -7.70
CA TYR A 378 18.05 -9.81 -8.66
C TYR A 378 16.69 -10.21 -9.27
N ASP A 379 15.97 -9.26 -9.86
CA ASP A 379 14.56 -9.42 -10.28
C ASP A 379 13.66 -9.95 -9.15
N LEU A 380 13.94 -9.58 -7.90
CA LEU A 380 12.96 -9.77 -6.83
C LEU A 380 11.86 -8.71 -6.96
N CYS A 381 10.77 -8.93 -6.24
CA CYS A 381 9.75 -7.92 -6.02
C CYS A 381 9.87 -7.36 -4.60
N ILE A 382 9.66 -6.05 -4.46
CA ILE A 382 9.51 -5.39 -3.16
C ILE A 382 8.24 -4.54 -3.11
N THR A 383 7.60 -4.51 -1.94
CA THR A 383 6.54 -3.55 -1.64
C THR A 383 6.54 -3.21 -0.15
N SER A 384 5.76 -2.20 0.23
CA SER A 384 5.64 -1.78 1.64
C SER A 384 4.20 -1.91 2.10
N LEU A 385 4.01 -2.47 3.29
CA LEU A 385 2.72 -2.59 3.94
C LEU A 385 2.88 -2.33 5.44
N ASN A 386 2.11 -1.35 5.95
CA ASN A 386 2.19 -0.85 7.33
C ASN A 386 3.62 -0.68 7.86
N GLY A 387 4.42 0.09 7.13
CA GLY A 387 5.79 0.46 7.54
C GLY A 387 6.86 -0.63 7.36
N ALA A 388 6.48 -1.88 7.10
CA ALA A 388 7.42 -2.96 6.83
C ALA A 388 7.62 -3.19 5.32
N LEU A 389 8.81 -3.64 4.95
CA LEU A 389 9.13 -4.01 3.56
C LEU A 389 8.91 -5.51 3.36
N TYR A 390 8.25 -5.88 2.26
CA TYR A 390 8.05 -7.27 1.88
C TYR A 390 8.88 -7.56 0.64
N THR A 391 9.86 -8.46 0.77
CA THR A 391 10.72 -8.91 -0.34
C THR A 391 10.27 -10.29 -0.80
N ILE A 392 9.99 -10.47 -2.09
CA ILE A 392 9.39 -11.68 -2.64
C ILE A 392 10.18 -12.13 -3.89
N GLY A 393 10.73 -13.34 -3.84
CA GLY A 393 11.50 -13.93 -4.94
C GLY A 393 12.16 -15.25 -4.57
N GLY A 394 11.50 -16.37 -4.86
CA GLY A 394 11.93 -17.72 -4.44
C GLY A 394 11.63 -18.04 -2.97
N GLY A 395 11.46 -17.01 -2.14
CA GLY A 395 10.88 -17.01 -0.80
C GLY A 395 10.34 -15.61 -0.51
N ALA A 396 9.66 -15.45 0.63
CA ALA A 396 9.12 -14.16 1.05
C ALA A 396 9.61 -13.81 2.46
N PHE A 397 9.97 -12.54 2.66
CA PHE A 397 10.37 -12.02 3.96
C PHE A 397 9.74 -10.65 4.20
N ARG A 398 9.35 -10.41 5.45
CA ARG A 398 8.97 -9.11 5.99
C ARG A 398 10.16 -8.53 6.75
N PHE A 399 10.55 -7.31 6.44
CA PHE A 399 11.65 -6.59 7.06
C PHE A 399 11.14 -5.38 7.84
N ASP A 400 11.37 -5.39 9.15
CA ASP A 400 11.14 -4.26 10.05
C ASP A 400 12.37 -3.35 10.06
N VAL A 401 12.28 -2.24 9.34
CA VAL A 401 13.39 -1.29 9.16
C VAL A 401 13.93 -0.74 10.48
N GLU A 402 13.06 -0.53 11.47
CA GLU A 402 13.42 0.12 12.74
C GLU A 402 14.13 -0.83 13.71
N THR A 403 13.84 -2.13 13.62
CA THR A 403 14.44 -3.14 14.49
C THR A 403 15.57 -3.91 13.82
N ASP A 404 15.72 -3.79 12.50
CA ASP A 404 16.62 -4.61 11.68
C ASP A 404 16.28 -6.11 11.81
N GLU A 405 14.97 -6.42 11.81
CA GLU A 405 14.47 -7.80 11.95
C GLU A 405 13.84 -8.29 10.65
N TRP A 406 14.33 -9.43 10.19
CA TRP A 406 13.76 -10.18 9.07
C TRP A 406 12.90 -11.32 9.60
N THR A 407 11.63 -11.34 9.19
CA THR A 407 10.68 -12.40 9.51
C THR A 407 10.34 -13.14 8.23
N GLN A 408 10.53 -14.45 8.20
CA GLN A 408 10.15 -15.27 7.04
C GLN A 408 8.62 -15.34 6.93
N VAL A 409 8.09 -15.13 5.73
CA VAL A 409 6.67 -15.31 5.41
C VAL A 409 6.52 -16.69 4.77
N ASP A 410 6.07 -17.66 5.55
CA ASP A 410 5.99 -19.07 5.13
C ASP A 410 4.64 -19.40 4.48
N GLU A 411 4.49 -18.97 3.24
CA GLU A 411 3.29 -19.19 2.44
C GLU A 411 3.60 -20.07 1.21
N GLU A 412 2.84 -21.16 1.04
CA GLU A 412 3.01 -22.08 -0.11
C GLU A 412 2.79 -21.35 -1.45
N CYS A 413 1.93 -20.33 -1.44
CA CYS A 413 1.67 -19.50 -2.59
C CYS A 413 2.89 -18.68 -3.04
N LEU A 414 3.87 -18.45 -2.17
CA LEU A 414 5.07 -17.64 -2.41
C LEU A 414 6.35 -18.49 -2.52
N ALA A 415 6.38 -19.63 -1.82
CA ALA A 415 7.54 -20.51 -1.75
C ALA A 415 8.01 -20.98 -3.14
N GLN A 416 9.30 -20.76 -3.45
CA GLN A 416 9.96 -21.12 -4.71
C GLN A 416 9.32 -20.49 -5.96
N LYS A 417 8.55 -19.41 -5.81
CA LYS A 417 7.93 -18.69 -6.92
C LYS A 417 8.57 -17.33 -7.13
N PHE A 418 8.58 -16.90 -8.38
CA PHE A 418 9.11 -15.61 -8.82
C PHE A 418 8.00 -14.89 -9.57
N PHE A 419 7.85 -13.60 -9.33
CA PHE A 419 6.84 -12.75 -9.95
C PHE A 419 7.53 -11.64 -10.75
N MET A 420 6.81 -11.02 -11.67
CA MET A 420 7.33 -9.92 -12.49
C MET A 420 6.75 -8.56 -12.09
N GLY A 421 5.70 -8.54 -11.27
CA GLY A 421 5.14 -7.32 -10.71
C GLY A 421 4.64 -7.54 -9.29
N CYS A 422 4.79 -6.53 -8.46
CA CYS A 422 4.27 -6.50 -7.10
C CYS A 422 3.83 -5.08 -6.77
N SER A 423 2.69 -4.93 -6.09
CA SER A 423 2.29 -3.65 -5.51
C SER A 423 1.32 -3.85 -4.36
N THR A 424 1.34 -2.93 -3.41
CA THR A 424 0.38 -2.86 -2.31
C THR A 424 -0.76 -1.94 -2.70
N VAL A 425 -1.99 -2.41 -2.48
CA VAL A 425 -3.24 -1.74 -2.88
C VAL A 425 -4.25 -1.93 -1.75
N ASN A 426 -4.68 -0.84 -1.11
CA ASN A 426 -5.69 -0.85 -0.03
C ASN A 426 -5.39 -1.90 1.07
N GLY A 427 -4.14 -1.96 1.55
CA GLY A 427 -3.75 -2.88 2.63
C GLY A 427 -3.42 -4.31 2.19
N GLN A 428 -3.51 -4.62 0.89
CA GLN A 428 -3.27 -5.96 0.36
C GLN A 428 -2.13 -5.97 -0.66
N ILE A 429 -1.35 -7.06 -0.71
CA ILE A 429 -0.24 -7.22 -1.64
C ILE A 429 -0.68 -8.05 -2.84
N TYR A 430 -0.55 -7.47 -4.03
CA TYR A 430 -0.82 -8.15 -5.30
C TYR A 430 0.50 -8.54 -5.97
N LEU A 431 0.62 -9.80 -6.36
CA LEU A 431 1.75 -10.34 -7.12
C LEU A 431 1.28 -10.82 -8.48
N LEU A 432 1.98 -10.41 -9.52
CA LEU A 432 1.53 -10.57 -10.90
C LEU A 432 2.58 -11.27 -11.75
N GLY A 433 2.10 -12.14 -12.63
CA GLY A 433 2.90 -12.74 -13.69
C GLY A 433 4.01 -13.63 -13.13
N GLN A 434 3.68 -14.88 -12.84
CA GLN A 434 4.66 -15.82 -12.29
C GLN A 434 5.68 -16.23 -13.36
N ARG A 435 6.97 -16.05 -13.09
CA ARG A 435 8.06 -16.57 -13.93
C ARG A 435 8.24 -18.07 -13.71
N LYS A 436 8.22 -18.85 -14.79
CA LYS A 436 8.42 -20.31 -14.76
C LYS A 436 9.41 -20.72 -15.85
N GLY A 437 10.67 -20.97 -15.45
CA GLY A 437 11.78 -21.18 -16.39
C GLY A 437 11.97 -19.96 -17.27
N ASN A 438 11.98 -20.15 -18.59
CA ASN A 438 12.09 -19.07 -19.57
C ASN A 438 10.72 -18.49 -19.97
N GLY A 439 9.62 -18.99 -19.39
CA GLY A 439 8.26 -18.54 -19.66
C GLY A 439 7.65 -17.78 -18.50
N ALA A 440 6.43 -17.31 -18.72
CA ALA A 440 5.64 -16.61 -17.74
C ALA A 440 4.19 -17.14 -17.73
N LEU A 441 3.58 -17.17 -16.56
CA LEU A 441 2.19 -17.56 -16.35
C LEU A 441 1.36 -16.34 -15.92
N PRO A 442 0.15 -16.13 -16.48
CA PRO A 442 -0.71 -14.98 -16.19
C PRO A 442 -1.47 -15.16 -14.86
N VAL A 443 -0.70 -15.35 -13.78
CA VAL A 443 -1.20 -15.63 -12.43
C VAL A 443 -1.23 -14.34 -11.63
N VAL A 444 -2.30 -14.15 -10.85
CA VAL A 444 -2.42 -13.11 -9.82
C VAL A 444 -2.53 -13.78 -8.46
N VAL A 445 -1.58 -13.51 -7.57
CA VAL A 445 -1.63 -13.92 -6.16
C VAL A 445 -1.98 -12.70 -5.32
N LEU A 446 -2.97 -12.87 -4.44
CA LEU A 446 -3.32 -11.93 -3.39
C LEU A 446 -2.71 -12.45 -2.08
N PHE A 447 -1.95 -11.59 -1.42
CA PHE A 447 -1.44 -11.83 -0.08
C PHE A 447 -1.90 -10.72 0.85
N ASP A 448 -2.53 -11.11 1.95
CA ASP A 448 -3.10 -10.23 2.95
C ASP A 448 -2.84 -10.84 4.34
N PRO A 449 -1.88 -10.27 5.10
CA PRO A 449 -1.51 -10.80 6.41
C PRO A 449 -2.54 -10.48 7.50
N TYR A 450 -3.50 -9.59 7.26
CA TYR A 450 -4.44 -9.15 8.31
C TYR A 450 -5.71 -9.99 8.41
N ILE A 451 -5.91 -10.89 7.45
CA ILE A 451 -7.01 -11.86 7.38
C ILE A 451 -6.51 -13.28 7.03
N ASP A 452 -5.20 -13.53 7.14
CA ASP A 452 -4.54 -14.81 6.86
C ASP A 452 -4.84 -15.37 5.44
N VAL A 453 -4.81 -14.51 4.42
CA VAL A 453 -5.09 -14.91 3.04
C VAL A 453 -3.82 -14.85 2.19
N CYS A 454 -3.43 -16.00 1.64
CA CYS A 454 -2.47 -16.06 0.54
C CYS A 454 -2.98 -17.02 -0.54
N GLN A 455 -3.55 -16.48 -1.61
CA GLN A 455 -4.19 -17.32 -2.64
C GLN A 455 -4.07 -16.77 -4.05
N VAL A 456 -4.18 -17.68 -5.03
CA VAL A 456 -4.30 -17.31 -6.44
C VAL A 456 -5.74 -16.88 -6.71
N ILE A 457 -5.95 -15.60 -7.02
CA ILE A 457 -7.29 -15.03 -7.23
C ILE A 457 -7.74 -15.05 -8.70
N ASP A 458 -6.80 -15.08 -9.64
CA ASP A 458 -7.13 -15.17 -11.07
C ASP A 458 -6.01 -15.85 -11.87
N TYR A 459 -6.42 -16.70 -12.81
CA TYR A 459 -5.55 -17.37 -13.79
C TYR A 459 -5.68 -16.75 -15.19
N LYS A 460 -6.37 -15.61 -15.32
CA LYS A 460 -6.63 -14.90 -16.57
C LYS A 460 -6.26 -13.42 -16.44
N LEU A 461 -5.06 -13.12 -15.92
CA LEU A 461 -4.53 -11.76 -16.01
C LEU A 461 -4.67 -11.27 -17.47
N PRO A 462 -5.47 -10.23 -17.74
CA PRO A 462 -5.73 -9.80 -19.11
C PRO A 462 -4.53 -9.08 -19.72
N CYS A 463 -3.63 -8.58 -18.88
CA CYS A 463 -2.38 -7.98 -19.28
C CYS A 463 -1.46 -9.03 -19.96
N PRO A 464 -0.95 -8.74 -21.18
CA PRO A 464 -0.01 -9.62 -21.85
C PRO A 464 1.33 -9.68 -21.11
N LEU A 465 2.00 -10.83 -21.20
CA LEU A 465 3.30 -11.06 -20.56
C LEU A 465 4.46 -10.77 -21.53
N PRO A 466 5.67 -10.45 -21.02
CA PRO A 466 5.99 -10.23 -19.61
C PRO A 466 5.40 -8.93 -19.05
N ILE A 467 5.27 -8.85 -17.73
CA ILE A 467 4.94 -7.60 -17.03
C ILE A 467 6.24 -6.82 -16.88
N HIS A 468 6.21 -5.52 -17.18
CA HIS A 468 7.36 -4.63 -17.07
C HIS A 468 7.21 -3.62 -15.94
N GLY A 469 5.96 -3.33 -15.53
CA GLY A 469 5.69 -2.39 -14.45
C GLY A 469 4.36 -2.68 -13.76
N CYS A 470 4.37 -2.50 -12.44
CA CYS A 470 3.23 -2.73 -11.57
C CYS A 470 3.25 -1.68 -10.47
N VAL A 471 2.30 -0.75 -10.49
CA VAL A 471 2.31 0.42 -9.59
C VAL A 471 0.90 0.73 -9.09
N SER A 472 0.79 1.15 -7.84
CA SER A 472 -0.48 1.65 -7.27
C SER A 472 -0.61 3.15 -7.46
N VAL A 473 -1.84 3.60 -7.72
CA VAL A 473 -2.20 5.02 -7.85
C VAL A 473 -3.42 5.28 -6.99
N ARG A 474 -3.28 6.26 -6.08
CA ARG A 474 -4.37 6.72 -5.24
C ARG A 474 -5.38 7.52 -6.05
N ARG A 475 -6.66 7.18 -5.87
CA ARG A 475 -7.83 7.81 -6.50
C ARG A 475 -8.86 8.19 -5.43
N PHE A 476 -9.88 8.93 -5.85
CA PHE A 476 -11.03 9.31 -5.05
C PHE A 476 -12.30 8.81 -5.77
N ASP A 477 -13.38 8.44 -5.04
CA ASP A 477 -14.63 8.09 -5.73
C ASP A 477 -15.18 9.30 -6.50
N THR A 478 -15.74 9.05 -7.67
CA THR A 478 -16.25 10.07 -8.59
C THR A 478 -17.73 9.94 -8.80
#